data_AF-A0A081NSZ3-F1
#
_entry.id   AF-A0A081NSZ3-F1
#
_cell.length_a   1.000
_cell.length_b   1.000
_cell.length_c   1.000
_cell.angle_alpha   90.00
_cell.angle_beta   90.00
_cell.angle_gamma   90.00
#
_symmetry.space_group_name_H-M   'P 1'
#
loop_
_entity.id
_entity.type
_entity.pdbx_description
1 polymer ?
#
loop_
_entity_poly.entity_id
_entity_poly.type
_entity_poly.pdbx_seq_one_letter_code
_entity_poly.pdbx_strand_id
1 'polypeptide(L)'
;LCLLLFGMSGMLMNILLLSVQLVTSGAMMPRELLSAFYLRLGESLPAFYAVEGSMDILFGGTGTGASAVSLLAFIVLSAGISVL
;
A
#
# COMPACT_ATOMS: atom_id res chain seq x y z
N LEU A 1 -5.41 4.49 -10.71
CA LEU A 1 -5.19 5.95 -10.64
C LEU A 1 -4.22 6.46 -11.71
N CYS A 2 -2.99 5.95 -11.81
CA CYS A 2 -2.00 6.46 -12.78
C CYS A 2 -2.46 6.42 -14.24
N LEU A 3 -3.24 5.40 -14.62
CA LEU A 3 -3.88 5.34 -15.95
C LEU A 3 -4.85 6.50 -16.21
N LEU A 4 -5.61 6.87 -15.18
CA LEU A 4 -6.65 7.89 -15.25
C LEU A 4 -6.03 9.30 -15.28
N LEU A 5 -4.90 9.49 -14.59
CA LEU A 5 -4.19 10.78 -14.54
C LEU A 5 -3.19 11.01 -15.68
N PHE A 6 -2.55 9.96 -16.22
CA PHE A 6 -1.42 10.08 -17.17
C PHE A 6 -1.61 9.32 -18.49
N GLY A 7 -2.78 8.71 -18.73
CA GLY A 7 -3.08 8.00 -19.98
C GLY A 7 -2.09 6.88 -20.28
N MET A 8 -1.50 6.87 -21.49
CA MET A 8 -0.60 5.81 -21.96
C MET A 8 0.72 5.74 -21.18
N SER A 9 1.27 6.88 -20.74
CA SER A 9 2.43 6.93 -19.83
C SER A 9 2.08 6.40 -18.43
N GLY A 10 0.81 6.56 -18.04
CA GLY A 10 0.26 6.01 -16.81
C GLY A 10 0.33 4.49 -16.71
N MET A 11 0.41 3.76 -17.83
CA MET A 11 0.55 2.29 -17.81
C MET A 11 1.90 1.86 -17.24
N LEU A 12 3.00 2.50 -17.69
CA LEU A 12 4.33 2.19 -17.19
C LEU A 12 4.46 2.59 -15.72
N MET A 13 3.96 3.78 -15.35
CA MET A 13 3.96 4.24 -13.96
C MET A 13 3.18 3.29 -13.05
N ASN A 14 2.05 2.76 -13.52
CA ASN A 14 1.24 1.79 -12.78
C ASN A 14 2.05 0.51 -12.47
N ILE A 15 2.70 -0.07 -13.48
CA ILE A 15 3.52 -1.29 -13.32
C ILE A 15 4.68 -1.05 -12.35
N LEU A 16 5.37 0.09 -12.47
CA LEU A 16 6.45 0.45 -11.55
C LEU A 16 5.96 0.61 -10.12
N LEU A 17 4.87 1.35 -9.92
CA LEU A 17 4.29 1.55 -8.60
C LEU A 17 3.82 0.23 -7.99
N LEU A 18 3.12 -0.62 -8.73
CA LEU A 18 2.70 -1.94 -8.26
C LEU A 18 3.89 -2.79 -7.82
N SER A 19 4.96 -2.80 -8.61
CA SER A 19 6.21 -3.51 -8.27
C SER A 19 6.81 -3.02 -6.96
N VAL A 20 6.84 -1.69 -6.76
CA VAL A 20 7.32 -1.10 -5.51
C VAL A 20 6.43 -1.51 -4.33
N GLN A 21 5.10 -1.41 -4.46
CA GLN A 21 4.22 -1.78 -3.34
C GLN A 21 4.33 -3.27 -3.00
N LEU A 22 4.50 -4.14 -3.99
CA LEU A 22 4.68 -5.57 -3.75
C LEU A 22 5.94 -5.86 -2.93
N VAL A 23 7.07 -5.24 -3.29
CA VAL A 23 8.35 -5.41 -2.54
C VAL A 23 8.27 -4.78 -1.15
N THR A 24 7.65 -3.61 -1.00
CA THR A 24 7.60 -2.89 0.28
C THR A 24 6.47 -3.35 1.21
N SER A 25 5.47 -4.07 0.71
CA SER A 25 4.29 -4.50 1.51
C SER A 25 4.62 -5.51 2.61
N GLY A 26 5.81 -6.09 2.58
CA GLY A 26 6.19 -7.16 3.51
C GLY A 26 5.51 -8.51 3.21
N ALA A 27 4.77 -8.64 2.10
CA ALA A 27 4.13 -9.90 1.71
C ALA A 27 5.11 -10.90 1.07
N MET A 28 6.11 -10.43 0.33
CA MET A 28 7.12 -11.29 -0.33
C MET A 28 8.42 -11.42 0.47
N MET A 29 8.75 -10.43 1.30
CA MET A 29 9.95 -10.40 2.15
C MET A 29 9.53 -10.00 3.57
N PRO A 30 9.98 -10.73 4.61
CA PRO A 30 9.76 -10.34 6.00
C PRO A 30 10.25 -8.92 6.27
N ARG A 31 9.49 -8.16 7.04
CA ARG A 31 9.77 -6.73 7.33
C ARG A 31 11.10 -6.54 8.04
N GLU A 32 11.49 -7.55 8.80
CA GLU A 32 12.73 -7.64 9.57
C GLU A 32 13.96 -7.74 8.66
N LEU A 33 13.78 -8.12 7.39
CA LEU A 33 14.83 -8.20 6.38
C LEU A 33 14.88 -6.98 5.45
N LEU A 34 13.90 -6.08 5.54
CA LEU A 34 13.86 -4.86 4.76
C LEU A 34 14.72 -3.77 5.42
N SER A 35 15.59 -3.14 4.62
CA SER A 35 16.33 -1.96 5.07
C SER A 35 15.35 -0.84 5.47
N ALA A 36 15.71 -0.04 6.47
CA ALA A 36 14.87 1.03 7.01
C ALA A 36 14.33 2.01 5.94
N PHE A 37 15.06 2.16 4.82
CA PHE A 37 14.59 2.93 3.67
C PHE A 37 13.33 2.35 3.03
N TYR A 38 13.29 1.04 2.79
CA TYR A 38 12.14 0.36 2.18
C TYR A 38 10.95 0.26 3.14
N LEU A 39 11.22 0.17 4.45
CA LEU A 39 10.20 0.22 5.49
C LEU A 39 9.48 1.57 5.50
N ARG A 40 10.23 2.68 5.52
CA ARG A 40 9.66 4.04 5.47
C ARG A 40 8.94 4.33 4.17
N LEU A 41 9.46 3.81 3.04
CA LEU A 41 8.72 3.88 1.79
C LEU A 41 7.40 3.12 1.92
N GLY A 42 7.44 1.85 2.36
CA GLY A 42 6.26 1.00 2.53
C GLY A 42 5.17 1.63 3.38
N GLU A 43 5.51 2.23 4.52
CA GLU A 43 4.56 2.90 5.42
C GLU A 43 3.72 4.00 4.73
N SER A 44 4.24 4.63 3.68
CA SER A 44 3.47 5.62 2.92
C SER A 44 2.53 5.01 1.86
N LEU A 45 2.59 3.69 1.65
CA LEU A 45 1.80 2.98 0.65
C LEU A 45 0.64 2.19 1.28
N PRO A 46 -0.52 2.12 0.60
CA PRO A 46 -1.68 1.39 1.10
C PRO A 46 -1.43 -0.12 1.23
N ALA A 47 -0.58 -0.70 0.38
CA ALA A 47 -0.28 -2.13 0.41
C ALA A 47 0.40 -2.58 1.71
N PHE A 48 1.16 -1.70 2.37
CA PHE A 48 1.81 -2.01 3.65
C PHE A 48 0.78 -2.23 4.76
N TYR A 49 -0.19 -1.32 4.87
CA TYR A 49 -1.27 -1.42 5.84
C TYR A 49 -2.24 -2.57 5.54
N ALA A 50 -2.45 -2.91 4.27
CA ALA A 50 -3.28 -4.06 3.88
C ALA A 50 -2.66 -5.39 4.37
N VAL A 51 -1.36 -5.57 4.19
CA VAL A 51 -0.65 -6.76 4.65
C VAL A 51 -0.56 -6.78 6.17
N GLU A 52 -0.30 -5.63 6.81
CA GLU A 52 -0.26 -5.51 8.27
C GLU A 52 -1.58 -5.91 8.91
N GLY A 53 -2.68 -5.29 8.46
CA GLY A 53 -4.02 -5.62 8.93
C GLY A 53 -4.36 -7.09 8.68
N SER A 54 -3.94 -7.66 7.54
CA SER A 54 -4.17 -9.08 7.25
C SER A 54 -3.40 -9.98 8.23
N MET A 55 -2.14 -9.68 8.52
CA MET A 55 -1.33 -10.43 9.48
C MET A 55 -1.90 -10.32 10.90
N ASP A 56 -2.33 -9.13 11.31
CA ASP A 56 -2.98 -8.92 12.61
C ASP A 56 -4.30 -9.68 12.73
N ILE A 57 -5.11 -9.77 11.66
CA ILE A 57 -6.35 -10.57 11.65
C ILE A 57 -6.03 -12.06 11.73
N LEU A 58 -5.08 -12.53 10.93
CA LEU A 58 -4.77 -13.96 10.79
C LEU A 58 -4.10 -14.56 12.02
N PHE A 59 -3.19 -13.79 12.65
CA PHE A 59 -2.35 -14.27 13.75
C PHE A 59 -2.73 -13.70 15.12
N GLY A 60 -3.76 -12.86 15.20
CA GLY A 60 -4.25 -12.31 16.47
C GLY A 60 -3.33 -11.21 17.04
N GLY A 61 -3.08 -10.18 16.22
CA GLY A 61 -2.23 -9.03 16.57
C GLY A 61 -2.90 -7.99 17.48
N THR A 62 -2.17 -6.91 17.77
CA THR A 62 -2.51 -5.93 18.82
C THR A 62 -3.64 -4.98 18.44
N GLY A 63 -4.08 -4.96 17.18
CA GLY A 63 -5.34 -4.33 16.79
C GLY A 63 -5.32 -3.81 15.35
N THR A 64 -6.33 -4.21 14.57
CA THR A 64 -6.47 -3.88 13.15
C THR A 64 -7.02 -2.49 12.87
N GLY A 65 -7.43 -1.76 13.91
CA GLY A 65 -8.12 -0.47 13.79
C GLY A 65 -7.27 0.61 13.10
N ALA A 66 -5.98 0.69 13.42
CA ALA A 66 -5.10 1.69 12.80
C ALA A 66 -4.89 1.42 11.30
N SER A 67 -4.64 0.17 10.93
CA SER A 67 -4.50 -0.25 9.52
C SER A 67 -5.81 -0.11 8.75
N ALA A 68 -6.95 -0.36 9.38
CA ALA A 68 -8.27 -0.16 8.78
C ALA A 68 -8.56 1.33 8.51
N VAL A 69 -8.22 2.21 9.45
CA VAL A 69 -8.40 3.67 9.29
C VAL A 69 -7.49 4.22 8.19
N SER A 70 -6.22 3.80 8.13
CA SER A 70 -5.32 4.23 7.06
C SER A 70 -5.81 3.77 5.69
N LEU A 71 -6.28 2.53 5.57
CA LEU A 71 -6.89 2.01 4.33
C LEU A 71 -8.14 2.77 3.93
N LEU A 72 -9.03 3.11 4.88
CA LEU A 72 -10.21 3.93 4.61
C LEU A 72 -9.83 5.32 4.10
N ALA A 73 -8.80 5.95 4.66
CA ALA A 73 -8.30 7.23 4.17
C ALA A 73 -7.80 7.14 2.71
N PHE A 74 -7.09 6.07 2.36
CA PHE A 74 -6.66 5.82 0.97
C PHE A 74 -7.85 5.58 0.03
N ILE A 75 -8.90 4.88 0.48
CA ILE A 75 -10.12 4.67 -0.32
C ILE A 75 -10.80 6.02 -0.61
N VAL A 76 -11.01 6.84 0.40
CA VAL A 76 -11.65 8.16 0.25
C VAL A 76 -10.83 9.06 -0.69
N LEU A 77 -9.51 9.08 -0.52
CA LEU A 77 -8.60 9.84 -1.40
C LEU A 77 -8.71 9.34 -2.85
N SER A 78 -8.68 8.02 -3.05
CA SER A 78 -8.76 7.42 -4.39
C SER A 78 -10.10 7.68 -5.07
N ALA A 79 -11.20 7.64 -4.31
CA ALA A 79 -12.54 7.90 -4.81
C ALA A 79 -12.71 9.37 -5.20
N GLY A 80 -12.19 10.30 -4.37
CA GLY A 80 -12.21 11.73 -4.68
C GLY A 80 -11.47 12.06 -5.98
N ILE A 81 -10.29 11.47 -6.19
CA ILE A 81 -9.52 11.66 -7.43
C ILE A 81 -10.22 11.01 -8.63
N SER A 82 -10.93 9.90 -8.43
CA SER A 82 -11.65 9.23 -9.53
C SER A 82 -12.89 9.98 -10.02
N VAL A 83 -13.45 10.87 -9.20
CA VAL A 83 -14.65 11.66 -9.52
C VAL A 83 -14.29 12.98 -10.23
N LEU A 84 -13.03 13.43 -10.11
CA LEU A 84 -12.48 14.60 -10.79
C LEU A 84 -12.12 14.29 -12.26
#